data_AF-A0A8T5NNH2-F1
#
_entry.id   AF-A0A8T5NNH2-F1
#
_cell.length_a   1.000
_cell.length_b   1.000
_cell.length_c   1.000
_cell.angle_alpha   90.00
_cell.angle_beta   90.00
_cell.angle_gamma   90.00
#
_symmetry.space_group_name_H-M   'P 1'
#
loop_
_entity.id
_entity.type
_entity.pdbx_description
1 polymer ?
#
loop_
_entity_poly.entity_id
_entity_poly.type
_entity_poly.pdbx_seq_one_letter_code
_entity_poly.pdbx_strand_id
1 'polypeptide(L)' 'MNENEVIRYEKFCQFKAEIRSSGKYLIVGIDVAKDRHHAFFGTAAGRTLLKRLIFDNNQAGFKQLMT' A
#
# COMPACT_ATOMS: atom_id res chain seq x y z
N MET A 1 -18.84 22.68 7.43
CA MET A 1 -17.97 21.50 7.24
C MET A 1 -17.86 20.82 8.58
N ASN A 2 -18.05 19.50 8.66
CA ASN A 2 -18.02 18.79 9.94
C ASN A 2 -16.58 18.77 10.49
N GLU A 3 -16.36 19.08 11.77
CA GLU A 3 -15.03 19.09 12.41
C GLU A 3 -14.29 17.75 12.23
N ASN A 4 -15.03 16.64 12.23
CA ASN A 4 -14.48 15.32 11.98
C ASN A 4 -13.91 15.17 10.56
N GLU A 5 -14.49 15.84 9.57
CA GLU A 5 -13.99 15.82 8.19
C GLU A 5 -12.69 16.62 8.05
N VAL A 6 -12.59 17.76 8.76
CA VAL A 6 -11.37 18.59 8.79
C VAL A 6 -10.19 17.78 9.35
N ILE A 7 -10.39 17.11 10.48
CA ILE A 7 -9.35 16.28 11.12
C ILE A 7 -8.92 15.12 10.21
N ARG A 8 -9.87 14.47 9.51
CA ARG A 8 -9.56 13.39 8.55
C ARG A 8 -8.72 13.90 7.39
N TYR A 9 -9.08 15.07 6.85
CA TYR A 9 -8.36 15.67 5.73
C TYR A 9 -6.95 16.09 6.12
N GLU A 10 -6.76 16.72 7.28
CA GLU A 10 -5.43 17.09 7.77
C GLU A 10 -4.53 15.86 7.96
N LYS A 11 -5.05 14.82 8.61
CA LYS A 11 -4.32 13.55 8.80
C LYS A 11 -3.94 12.91 7.46
N PHE A 12 -4.84 12.93 6.48
CA PHE A 12 -4.54 12.45 5.14
C PHE A 12 -3.43 13.24 4.46
N CYS A 13 -3.46 14.58 4.56
CA CYS A 13 -2.43 15.45 3.99
C CYS A 13 -1.06 15.20 4.64
N GLN A 14 -1.01 15.10 5.97
CA GLN A 14 0.20 14.78 6.71
C GLN A 14 0.78 13.43 6.28
N PHE A 15 -0.05 12.39 6.23
CA PHE A 15 0.34 11.04 5.80
C PHE A 15 0.92 11.06 4.37
N LYS A 16 0.26 11.76 3.44
CA LYS A 16 0.73 11.88 2.06
C LYS A 16 2.10 12.56 1.98
N ALA A 17 2.29 13.63 2.76
CA ALA A 17 3.54 14.38 2.80
C ALA A 17 4.69 13.54 3.37
N GLU A 18 4.42 12.75 4.40
CA GLU A 18 5.40 11.89 5.05
C GLU A 18 5.87 10.74 4.15
N ILE A 19 4.94 10.11 3.42
CA ILE A 19 5.29 8.99 2.53
C ILE A 19 6.01 9.48 1.28
N ARG A 20 5.53 10.55 0.64
CA ARG A 20 5.99 10.95 -0.69
C ARG A 20 7.51 11.14 -0.75
N SER A 21 8.15 10.44 -1.70
CA SER A 21 9.61 10.47 -1.91
C SER A 21 10.46 9.98 -0.73
N SER A 22 9.85 9.43 0.32
CA SER A 22 10.59 8.86 1.45
C SER A 22 11.27 7.54 1.04
N GLY A 23 12.55 7.41 1.41
CA GLY A 23 13.29 6.15 1.29
C GLY A 23 12.99 5.14 2.40
N LYS A 24 12.15 5.50 3.38
CA LYS A 24 11.83 4.67 4.55
C LYS A 24 10.60 3.79 4.37
N TYR A 25 9.79 4.07 3.34
CA TYR A 25 8.50 3.41 3.12
C TYR A 25 8.53 2.51 1.88
N LEU A 26 8.08 1.28 2.07
CA LEU A 26 7.68 0.36 1.00
C LEU A 26 6.19 0.56 0.72
N ILE A 27 5.83 0.76 -0.55
CA ILE A 27 4.44 0.79 -1.00
C ILE A 27 4.09 -0.57 -1.57
N VAL A 28 3.06 -1.21 -1.02
CA VAL A 28 2.50 -2.45 -1.52
C VAL A 28 1.11 -2.17 -2.05
N GLY A 29 0.92 -2.27 -3.36
CA GLY A 29 -0.40 -2.20 -3.97
C GLY A 29 -0.95 -3.60 -4.19
N ILE A 30 -2.16 -3.85 -3.72
CA ILE A 30 -2.85 -5.15 -3.82
C ILE A 30 -4.16 -4.92 -4.57
N ASP A 31 -4.29 -5.57 -5.71
CA ASP A 31 -5.54 -5.76 -6.43
C ASP A 31 -6.24 -7.01 -5.88
N VAL A 32 -7.33 -6.77 -5.13
CA VAL A 32 -7.99 -7.78 -4.32
C VAL A 32 -9.08 -8.48 -5.14
N ALA A 33 -8.87 -9.74 -5.51
CA ALA A 33 -9.91 -10.60 -6.10
C ALA A 33 -10.38 -11.73 -5.15
N LYS A 34 -11.35 -12.53 -5.61
CA LYS A 34 -11.98 -13.59 -4.80
C LYS A 34 -11.01 -14.70 -4.41
N ASP A 35 -10.28 -15.22 -5.39
CA ASP A 35 -9.44 -16.42 -5.21
C ASP A 35 -7.94 -16.09 -5.18
N ARG A 36 -7.50 -15.15 -6.03
CA ARG A 36 -6.09 -14.75 -6.17
C ARG A 36 -5.95 -13.24 -6.25
N HIS A 37 -5.00 -12.70 -5.50
CA HIS A 37 -4.68 -11.28 -5.49
C HIS A 37 -3.46 -11.02 -6.36
N HIS A 38 -3.47 -9.87 -7.04
CA HIS A 38 -2.30 -9.38 -7.76
C HIS A 38 -1.67 -8.26 -6.95
N ALA A 39 -0.36 -8.32 -6.74
CA ALA A 39 0.35 -7.32 -5.96
C ALA A 39 1.62 -6.84 -6.64
N PHE A 40 2.04 -5.64 -6.24
CA PHE A 40 3.31 -5.05 -6.62
C PHE A 40 3.93 -4.33 -5.42
N PHE A 41 5.26 -4.25 -5.41
CA PHE A 41 6.03 -3.50 -4.42
C PHE A 41 6.71 -2.34 -5.13
N GLY A 42 6.68 -1.16 -4.53
CA GLY A 42 7.35 0.03 -5.04
C GLY A 42 7.90 0.90 -3.92
N THR A 43 8.84 1.76 -4.26
CA THR A 43 9.31 2.82 -3.36
C THR A 43 8.35 3.99 -3.40
N ALA A 44 8.34 4.80 -2.35
CA ALA A 44 7.58 6.04 -2.35
C ALA A 44 8.11 7.13 -3.31
N ALA A 45 9.25 6.87 -3.97
CA ALA A 45 9.79 7.67 -5.07
C ALA A 45 9.34 7.16 -6.47
N GLY A 46 8.47 6.14 -6.53
CA GLY A 46 7.89 5.63 -7.77
C GLY A 46 8.67 4.52 -8.47
N ARG A 47 9.73 3.98 -7.85
CA ARG A 47 10.48 2.85 -8.41
C ARG A 47 9.78 1.54 -8.06
N THR A 48 9.44 0.72 -9.06
CA THR A 48 8.96 -0.65 -8.82
C THR A 48 10.10 -1.56 -8.36
N LEU A 49 9.88 -2.31 -7.28
CA LEU A 49 10.80 -3.30 -6.74
C LEU A 49 10.39 -4.73 -7.12
N LEU A 50 9.10 -5.04 -7.03
CA LEU A 50 8.52 -6.32 -7.42
C LEU A 50 7.21 -6.08 -8.18
N LYS A 51 6.99 -6.85 -9.24
CA LYS A 51 5.77 -6.80 -10.04
C LYS A 51 5.25 -8.22 -10.26
N ARG A 52 3.94 -8.34 -10.52
CA ARG A 52 3.27 -9.61 -10.84
C ARG A 52 3.37 -10.64 -9.70
N LEU A 53 3.37 -10.18 -8.45
CA LEU A 53 3.18 -11.10 -7.32
C LEU A 53 1.72 -11.56 -7.36
N ILE A 54 1.50 -12.87 -7.45
CA ILE A 54 0.16 -13.45 -7.40
C ILE A 54 0.12 -14.39 -6.20
N PHE A 55 -0.85 -14.19 -5.30
CA PHE A 55 -1.01 -15.03 -4.12
C PHE A 55 -2.47 -15.37 -3.89
N ASP A 56 -2.71 -16.55 -3.31
CA ASP A 56 -4.07 -17.02 -3.03
C ASP A 56 -4.70 -16.27 -1.84
N ASN A 57 -6.02 -16.18 -1.82
CA ASN A 57 -6.80 -15.58 -0.74
C ASN A 57 -6.85 -16.50 0.50
N ASN A 58 -5.70 -16.69 1.13
CA ASN A 58 -5.56 -17.43 2.37
C ASN A 58 -4.36 -16.89 3.19
N GLN A 59 -4.24 -17.34 4.44
CA GLN A 59 -3.18 -16.87 5.34
C GLN A 59 -1.77 -17.07 4.77
N ALA A 60 -1.52 -18.18 4.08
CA ALA A 60 -0.21 -18.47 3.50
C ALA A 60 0.11 -17.52 2.32
N GLY A 61 -0.90 -17.16 1.52
CA GLY A 61 -0.78 -16.17 0.46
C GLY A 61 -0.39 -14.79 1.00
N PHE A 62 -1.10 -14.29 2.02
CA PHE A 62 -0.77 -13.00 2.63
C PHE A 62 0.61 -12.97 3.31
N LYS A 63 1.11 -14.10 3.82
CA LYS A 63 2.48 -14.18 4.36
C LYS A 63 3.57 -13.87 3.31
N GLN A 64 3.28 -14.08 2.02
CA GLN A 64 4.19 -13.74 0.93
C GLN A 64 4.43 -12.23 0.80
N LEU A 65 3.62 -11.37 1.45
CA LEU A 65 3.84 -9.93 1.47
C LEU A 65 4.93 -9.49 2.46
N MET A 66 5.35 -10.37 3.37
CA MET A 66 6.31 -10.08 4.44
C MET A 66 7.60 -10.92 4.37
N THR A 67 7.75 -11.72 3.31
CA THR A 67 8.86 -12.67 3.14
C THR A 67 9.65 -12.29 1.89
#